data_AF-A0A8X6MR70-F1
#
_entry.id   AF-A0A8X6MR70-F1
#
_cell.length_a   1.000
_cell.length_b   1.000
_cell.length_c   1.000
_cell.angle_alpha   90.00
_cell.angle_beta   90.00
_cell.angle_gamma   90.00
#
_symmetry.space_group_name_H-M   'P 1'
#
loop_
_entity.id
_entity.type
_entity.pdbx_description
1 polymer ?
#
loop_
_entity_poly.entity_id
_entity_poly.type
_entity_poly.pdbx_seq_one_letter_code
_entity_poly.pdbx_strand_id
1 'polypeptide(L)'
;GQPEENPPNHLVRARLNKTQKYKPLLSYFNDKGYSSVEIVPIVVGALGARDPENEKFLRKICTASYLKLMRKLCVSDSIMWSRDIYIQHRTGKKQYGGPQDPSPGVVQDTDLEELD
;
A
#
# COMPACT_ATOMS: atom_id res chain seq x y z
N GLY A 1 19.46 20.95 -9.94
CA GLY A 1 18.58 19.97 -9.28
C GLY A 1 17.32 20.70 -8.91
N GLN A 2 16.20 20.36 -9.55
CA GLN A 2 14.91 20.93 -9.17
C GLN A 2 14.35 20.13 -7.98
N PRO A 3 13.61 20.79 -7.07
CA PRO A 3 13.03 20.14 -5.92
C PRO A 3 11.94 19.17 -6.41
N GLU A 4 11.96 17.95 -5.87
CA GLU A 4 10.99 16.89 -6.14
C GLU A 4 9.67 17.19 -5.41
N GLU A 5 9.05 18.33 -5.75
CA GLU A 5 7.72 18.72 -5.28
C GLU A 5 6.68 18.35 -6.33
N ASN A 6 6.08 17.17 -6.17
CA ASN A 6 4.66 17.04 -6.53
C ASN A 6 3.91 16.20 -5.50
N PRO A 7 3.44 16.83 -4.40
CA PRO A 7 2.47 16.19 -3.52
C PRO A 7 1.11 16.11 -4.24
N PRO A 8 0.06 15.64 -3.57
CA PRO A 8 -0.98 14.67 -4.03
C PRO A 8 -0.71 13.57 -5.09
N ASN A 9 0.10 13.78 -6.11
CA ASN A 9 0.03 12.94 -7.33
C ASN A 9 0.43 11.47 -7.14
N HIS A 10 1.48 11.20 -6.34
CA HIS A 10 1.98 9.83 -6.17
C HIS A 10 1.02 8.91 -5.40
N LEU A 11 0.30 9.41 -4.38
CA LEU A 11 -0.69 8.61 -3.64
C LEU A 11 -1.90 8.29 -4.52
N VAL A 12 -2.37 9.27 -5.30
CA VAL A 12 -3.45 9.07 -6.26
C VAL A 12 -3.06 8.05 -7.33
N ARG A 13 -1.83 8.15 -7.87
CA ARG A 13 -1.28 7.17 -8.81
C ARG A 13 -1.17 5.78 -8.19
N ALA A 14 -0.68 5.66 -6.95
CA ALA A 14 -0.61 4.38 -6.25
C ALA A 14 -1.98 3.73 -6.07
N ARG A 15 -3.01 4.53 -5.72
CA ARG A 15 -4.41 4.07 -5.68
C ARG A 15 -4.83 3.55 -7.04
N LEU A 16 -4.66 4.34 -8.09
CA LEU A 16 -5.07 3.97 -9.45
C LEU A 16 -4.41 2.67 -9.90
N ASN A 17 -3.10 2.54 -9.69
CA ASN A 17 -2.33 1.35 -10.03
C ASN A 17 -2.87 0.10 -9.33
N LYS A 18 -3.16 0.18 -8.02
CA LYS A 18 -3.71 -0.94 -7.27
C LYS A 18 -5.15 -1.26 -7.68
N THR A 19 -5.98 -0.25 -7.91
CA THR A 19 -7.34 -0.45 -8.43
C THR A 19 -7.31 -1.16 -9.79
N GLN A 20 -6.43 -0.74 -10.70
CA GLN A 20 -6.28 -1.38 -12.02
C GLN A 20 -5.72 -2.80 -11.92
N LYS A 21 -4.66 -3.01 -11.12
CA LYS A 21 -4.03 -4.33 -10.92
C LYS A 21 -5.01 -5.39 -10.44
N TYR A 22 -5.91 -5.02 -9.53
CA TYR A 22 -6.87 -5.95 -8.95
C TYR A 22 -8.26 -5.91 -9.59
N LYS A 23 -8.47 -5.05 -10.61
CA LYS A 23 -9.75 -4.98 -11.35
C LYS A 23 -10.22 -6.34 -11.89
N PRO A 24 -9.35 -7.24 -12.40
CA PRO A 24 -9.79 -8.57 -12.84
C PRO A 24 -10.43 -9.44 -11.75
N LEU A 25 -10.15 -9.17 -10.46
CA LEU A 25 -10.79 -9.89 -9.35
C LEU A 25 -12.29 -9.64 -9.27
N LEU A 26 -12.78 -8.51 -9.79
CA LEU A 26 -14.21 -8.21 -9.81
C LEU A 26 -14.98 -9.28 -10.60
N SER A 27 -14.49 -9.66 -11.78
CA SER A 27 -15.09 -10.73 -12.59
C SER A 27 -15.09 -12.05 -11.84
N TYR A 28 -13.97 -12.42 -11.21
CA TYR A 28 -13.86 -13.66 -10.42
C TYR A 28 -14.90 -13.74 -9.30
N PHE A 29 -15.13 -12.65 -8.57
CA PHE A 29 -16.14 -12.65 -7.51
C PHE A 29 -17.57 -12.56 -8.06
N ASN A 30 -17.80 -11.84 -9.16
CA ASN A 30 -19.11 -11.83 -9.81
C ASN A 30 -19.53 -13.25 -10.27
N ASP A 31 -18.59 -14.01 -10.84
CA ASP A 31 -18.82 -15.40 -11.29
C ASP A 31 -19.16 -16.35 -10.12
N LYS A 32 -18.76 -15.99 -8.89
CA LYS A 32 -19.12 -16.70 -7.66
C LYS A 32 -20.48 -16.29 -7.07
N GLY A 33 -21.20 -15.39 -7.73
CA GLY A 33 -22.51 -14.93 -7.30
C GLY A 33 -22.49 -13.76 -6.31
N TYR A 34 -21.34 -13.09 -6.11
CA TYR A 34 -21.31 -11.85 -5.34
C TYR A 34 -21.86 -10.71 -6.19
N SER A 35 -22.93 -10.06 -5.73
CA SER A 35 -23.70 -9.08 -6.51
C SER A 35 -23.14 -7.65 -6.46
N SER A 36 -22.28 -7.32 -5.49
CA SER A 36 -21.62 -6.02 -5.39
C SER A 36 -20.24 -6.18 -4.76
N VAL A 37 -19.20 -5.96 -5.56
CA VAL A 37 -17.80 -6.06 -5.15
C VAL A 37 -17.07 -4.81 -5.59
N GLU A 38 -16.29 -4.22 -4.69
CA GLU A 38 -15.50 -3.03 -4.95
C GLU A 38 -14.05 -3.26 -4.50
N ILE A 39 -13.09 -2.83 -5.31
CA ILE A 39 -11.67 -2.79 -4.91
C ILE A 39 -11.39 -1.43 -4.29
N VAL A 40 -11.08 -1.41 -2.99
CA VAL A 40 -10.71 -0.19 -2.28
C VAL A 40 -9.29 -0.28 -1.72
N PRO A 41 -8.30 0.30 -2.41
CA PRO A 41 -6.93 0.33 -1.90
C PRO A 41 -6.80 1.18 -0.62
N ILE A 42 -6.01 0.71 0.34
CA ILE A 42 -5.53 1.50 1.48
C ILE A 42 -4.10 1.93 1.17
N VAL A 43 -3.91 3.22 0.82
CA VAL A 43 -2.60 3.75 0.39
C VAL A 43 -1.94 4.55 1.53
N VAL A 44 -0.74 4.13 1.91
CA VAL A 44 0.13 4.81 2.89
C VAL A 44 1.52 4.93 2.28
N GLY A 45 2.11 6.12 2.34
CA GLY A 45 3.48 6.37 1.89
C GLY A 45 4.52 5.95 2.91
N ALA A 46 5.78 5.81 2.47
CA ALA A 46 6.92 5.36 3.27
C ALA A 46 7.10 6.11 4.61
N LEU A 47 6.86 7.42 4.62
CA LEU A 47 6.98 8.27 5.82
C LEU A 47 5.65 8.47 6.56
N GLY A 48 4.65 7.61 6.30
CA GLY A 48 3.34 7.69 6.95
C GLY A 48 2.38 8.70 6.31
N ALA A 49 2.71 9.25 5.14
CA ALA A 49 1.77 10.02 4.32
C ALA A 49 0.53 9.17 4.02
N ARG A 50 -0.66 9.76 4.02
CA ARG A 50 -1.91 9.03 3.85
C ARG A 50 -2.78 9.62 2.77
N ASP A 51 -3.41 8.74 2.00
CA ASP A 51 -4.45 9.12 1.07
C ASP A 51 -5.75 9.50 1.83
N PRO A 52 -6.30 10.71 1.64
CA PRO A 52 -7.58 11.12 2.23
C PRO A 52 -8.75 10.17 1.93
N GLU A 53 -8.76 9.52 0.76
CA GLU A 53 -9.85 8.63 0.36
C GLU A 53 -9.90 7.34 1.21
N ASN A 54 -8.78 6.94 1.84
CA ASN A 54 -8.77 5.82 2.78
C ASN A 54 -9.77 6.04 3.93
N GLU A 55 -9.79 7.25 4.51
CA GLU A 55 -10.64 7.50 5.67
C GLU A 55 -12.12 7.61 5.30
N LYS A 56 -12.43 8.11 4.10
CA LYS A 56 -13.81 8.18 3.60
C LYS A 56 -14.45 6.80 3.52
N PHE A 57 -13.69 5.80 3.07
CA PHE A 57 -14.15 4.42 3.05
C PHE A 57 -14.14 3.79 4.45
N LEU A 58 -13.03 3.88 5.19
CA LEU A 58 -12.90 3.22 6.49
C LEU A 58 -13.93 3.73 7.52
N ARG A 59 -14.36 5.00 7.45
CA ARG A 59 -15.46 5.53 8.29
C ARG A 59 -16.80 4.82 8.08
N LYS A 60 -17.01 4.20 6.92
CA LYS A 60 -18.25 3.46 6.62
C LYS A 60 -18.26 2.05 7.24
N ILE A 61 -17.08 1.47 7.45
CA ILE A 61 -16.93 0.05 7.83
C ILE A 61 -16.30 -0.15 9.22
N CYS A 62 -15.74 0.90 9.82
CA CYS A 62 -15.05 0.83 11.11
C CYS A 62 -15.59 1.85 12.12
N THR A 63 -15.48 1.51 13.41
CA THR A 63 -15.72 2.46 14.50
C THR A 63 -14.61 3.53 14.55
N ALA A 64 -14.91 4.68 15.15
CA ALA A 64 -13.93 5.77 15.26
C ALA A 64 -12.67 5.39 16.07
N SER A 65 -12.81 4.55 17.10
CA SER A 65 -11.68 4.02 17.88
C SER A 65 -10.83 3.08 17.03
N TYR A 66 -11.44 2.18 16.28
CA TYR A 66 -10.73 1.27 15.39
C TYR A 66 -10.04 2.01 14.24
N LEU A 67 -10.67 3.04 13.67
CA LEU A 67 -10.06 3.86 12.61
C LEU A 67 -8.74 4.49 13.08
N LYS A 68 -8.70 4.99 14.32
CA LYS A 68 -7.47 5.53 14.93
C LYS A 68 -6.40 4.44 15.07
N LEU A 69 -6.79 3.23 15.47
CA LEU A 69 -5.87 2.10 15.58
C LEU A 69 -5.34 1.66 14.20
N MET A 70 -6.24 1.44 13.24
CA MET A 70 -5.91 1.07 11.86
C MET A 70 -4.93 2.07 11.24
N ARG A 71 -5.12 3.37 11.52
CA ARG A 71 -4.19 4.40 11.06
C ARG A 71 -2.78 4.24 11.63
N LYS A 72 -2.66 3.92 12.91
CA LYS A 72 -1.35 3.70 13.55
C LYS A 72 -0.68 2.46 12.97
N LEU A 73 -1.42 1.34 12.86
CA LEU A 73 -0.89 0.08 12.33
C LEU A 73 -0.31 0.26 10.92
N CYS A 74 -1.09 0.79 9.97
CA CYS A 74 -0.59 0.94 8.60
C CYS A 74 0.63 1.88 8.48
N VAL A 75 0.67 2.94 9.29
CA VAL A 75 1.82 3.89 9.29
C VAL A 75 3.05 3.25 9.93
N SER A 76 2.88 2.57 11.06
CA SER A 76 3.96 1.84 11.73
C SER A 76 4.56 0.78 10.82
N ASP A 77 3.73 0.01 10.10
CA ASP A 77 4.20 -0.98 9.14
C ASP A 77 4.97 -0.32 7.99
N SER A 78 4.44 0.76 7.41
CA SER A 78 5.09 1.47 6.29
C SER A 78 6.48 2.01 6.69
N ILE A 79 6.60 2.56 7.89
CA ILE A 79 7.88 3.07 8.43
C ILE A 79 8.85 1.93 8.71
N MET A 80 8.36 0.82 9.28
CA MET A 80 9.17 -0.39 9.53
C MET A 80 9.79 -0.90 8.22
N TRP A 81 8.96 -1.11 7.19
CA TRP A 81 9.43 -1.54 5.87
C TRP A 81 10.44 -0.58 5.26
N SER A 82 10.17 0.73 5.35
CA SER A 82 11.07 1.76 4.81
C SER A 82 12.43 1.75 5.51
N ARG A 83 12.44 1.60 6.84
CA ARG A 83 13.66 1.46 7.65
C ARG A 83 14.44 0.20 7.26
N ASP A 84 13.76 -0.92 7.13
CA ASP A 84 14.39 -2.21 6.84
C ASP A 84 15.05 -2.24 5.46
N ILE A 85 14.37 -1.68 4.46
CA ILE A 85 14.92 -1.49 3.11
C ILE A 85 16.17 -0.60 3.16
N TYR A 86 16.10 0.53 3.88
CA TYR A 86 17.23 1.46 4.01
C TYR A 86 18.45 0.82 4.69
N ILE A 87 18.24 0.12 5.81
CA ILE A 87 19.32 -0.55 6.55
C ILE A 87 19.92 -1.67 5.71
N GLN A 88 19.11 -2.46 5.00
CA GLN A 88 19.62 -3.46 4.09
C GLN A 88 20.48 -2.84 2.99
N HIS A 89 20.02 -1.74 2.38
CA HIS A 89 20.80 -1.02 1.38
C HIS A 89 22.15 -0.52 1.94
N ARG A 90 22.16 0.04 3.16
CA ARG A 90 23.38 0.55 3.80
C ARG A 90 24.36 -0.53 4.24
N THR A 91 23.86 -1.65 4.77
CA THR A 91 24.68 -2.66 5.46
C THR A 91 24.91 -3.93 4.63
N GLY A 92 24.16 -4.10 3.52
CA GLY A 92 24.10 -5.34 2.74
C GLY A 92 23.40 -6.50 3.46
N LYS A 93 22.96 -6.32 4.71
CA LYS A 93 22.34 -7.38 5.52
C LYS A 93 20.82 -7.32 5.40
N LYS A 94 20.21 -8.41 4.94
CA LYS A 94 18.75 -8.54 4.85
C LYS A 94 18.11 -8.32 6.23
N GLN A 95 17.13 -7.42 6.31
CA GLN A 95 16.44 -7.08 7.58
C GLN A 95 15.09 -7.80 7.75
N TYR A 96 14.63 -8.50 6.70
CA TYR A 96 13.33 -9.17 6.64
C TYR A 96 13.44 -10.58 6.04
N GLY A 97 12.48 -11.45 6.31
CA GLY A 97 12.43 -12.84 5.86
C GLY A 97 13.00 -13.86 6.86
N GLY A 98 13.01 -13.54 8.15
CA GLY A 98 13.20 -14.52 9.21
C GLY A 98 11.99 -15.45 9.37
N PRO A 99 12.08 -16.51 10.20
CA PRO A 99 11.00 -17.49 10.38
C PRO A 99 9.66 -16.90 10.87
N GLN A 100 9.68 -15.69 11.43
CA GLN A 100 8.50 -15.00 11.93
C GLN A 100 8.02 -13.86 11.03
N ASP A 101 8.73 -13.57 9.93
CA ASP A 101 8.35 -12.45 9.07
C ASP A 101 7.26 -12.91 8.10
N PRO A 102 6.09 -12.24 8.08
CA PRO A 102 5.11 -12.48 7.03
C PRO A 102 5.81 -12.19 5.71
N SER A 103 5.84 -13.19 4.82
CA SER A 103 6.46 -13.06 3.50
C SER A 103 5.92 -11.79 2.86
N PRO A 104 6.76 -10.77 2.66
CA PRO A 104 6.23 -9.52 2.21
C PRO A 104 5.86 -9.72 0.76
N GLY A 105 4.58 -9.52 0.46
CA GLY A 105 4.12 -9.22 -0.88
C GLY A 105 4.66 -7.87 -1.31
N VAL A 106 5.99 -7.69 -1.27
CA VAL A 106 6.71 -6.61 -1.91
C VAL A 106 6.36 -6.75 -3.38
N VAL A 107 5.38 -5.96 -3.82
CA VAL A 107 5.43 -5.44 -5.18
C VAL A 107 6.76 -4.70 -5.24
N GLN A 108 7.75 -5.36 -5.81
CA GLN A 108 8.96 -4.68 -6.21
C GLN A 108 8.51 -3.71 -7.31
N ASP A 109 8.80 -2.42 -7.14
CA ASP A 109 8.61 -1.41 -8.20
C ASP A 109 9.62 -1.61 -9.36
N THR A 110 10.33 -2.75 -9.41
CA THR A 110 11.30 -3.10 -10.45
C THR A 110 10.67 -3.55 -11.77
N ASP A 111 9.33 -3.63 -11.88
CA ASP A 111 8.66 -3.88 -13.17
C ASP A 111 8.48 -2.60 -14.02
N LEU A 112 9.10 -1.48 -13.65
CA LEU A 112 9.05 -0.22 -14.40
C LEU A 112 10.29 0.04 -15.29
N GLU A 113 11.25 -0.88 -15.36
CA GLU A 113 12.41 -0.78 -16.27
C GLU A 113 12.67 -2.06 -17.10
N GLU A 114 11.63 -2.80 -17.49
CA GLU A 114 11.70 -3.76 -18.61
C GLU A 114 10.41 -3.72 -19.45
N LEU A 115 10.15 -2.56 -20.06
CA LEU A 115 9.32 -2.43 -21.25
C LEU A 115 9.97 -1.38 -22.15
N ASP A 116 11.11 -1.77 -22.73
CA ASP A 116 11.60 -1.36 -24.05
C ASP A 116 12.37 -2.55 -24.66
#